data_AF-A0A9X3CTC8-F1
#
_entry.id   AF-A0A9X3CTC8-F1
#
_cell.length_a   1.000
_cell.length_b   1.000
_cell.length_c   1.000
_cell.angle_alpha   90.00
_cell.angle_beta   90.00
_cell.angle_gamma   90.00
#
_symmetry.space_group_name_H-M   'P 1'
#
loop_
_entity.id
_entity.type
_entity.pdbx_description
1 polymer ?
#
loop_
_entity_poly.entity_id
_entity_poly.type
_entity_poly.pdbx_seq_one_letter_code
_entity_poly.pdbx_strand_id
1 'polypeptide(L)'
;MSCDYSVEINDISKVYDVYEKPIDRLKQMFLGRFGTFKTEFTAVDNISFNIKKGDVVGILGRNGSGKSTLLQMICSTLSPSAGKCKVHGRVAALLELGSGFNPDFTGKENVYLNATLLGLSRKEVDDKYESIIEFSGVPPEFISQPIRNYSSGMVVRLAFSVIAHVDADILVVDEALSVGDAYFVQKCMRFLRSFMENGTIIFVSHDTSAILSLCNRAILLDSGSLVLDDSPKKVVETYLAQLYGNVNEDTVKKHKVNDDTDYIDQRMKFINNSNLRNDIDISIFNEESSGFGVGGVEVTKVKILDDNNQPLSWLVGGEFVSICVECETSIALDSPIIGFQLKDKLGQTILADNSYIEFMNKSLCFSPGDRFETKFAFRFPTLPVGEYSLGIAVANGSQENHIQHQWIHDALILTISSSSTVHGLIGIPMKNITIERLTS
;
A
#
# COMPACT_ATOMS: atom_id res chain seq x y z
N MET A 1 -9.43 35.33 10.36
CA MET A 1 -9.51 34.46 9.18
C MET A 1 -8.69 33.24 9.50
N SER A 2 -9.31 32.07 9.68
CA SER A 2 -8.57 30.81 9.83
C SER A 2 -7.81 30.54 8.54
N CYS A 3 -6.54 30.18 8.63
CA CYS A 3 -5.81 29.71 7.45
C CYS A 3 -6.37 28.34 7.04
N ASP A 4 -6.86 28.22 5.81
CA ASP A 4 -7.43 26.99 5.24
C ASP A 4 -6.34 26.02 4.77
N TYR A 5 -5.08 26.46 4.73
CA TYR A 5 -3.93 25.67 4.33
C TYR A 5 -3.22 25.02 5.53
N SER A 6 -2.81 23.76 5.34
CA SER A 6 -1.94 23.02 6.25
C SER A 6 -0.47 23.25 5.91
N VAL A 7 -0.14 23.43 4.63
CA VAL A 7 1.22 23.76 4.15
C VAL A 7 1.14 24.86 3.08
N GLU A 8 1.96 25.90 3.25
CA GLU A 8 2.14 26.98 2.28
C GLU A 8 3.60 27.04 1.84
N ILE A 9 3.85 26.83 0.55
CA ILE A 9 5.17 26.88 -0.06
C ILE A 9 5.20 28.00 -1.08
N ASN A 10 6.09 28.98 -0.86
CA ASN A 10 6.24 30.16 -1.71
C ASN A 10 7.71 30.32 -2.12
N ASP A 11 7.95 30.09 -3.41
CA ASP A 11 9.18 30.33 -4.17
C ASP A 11 10.40 29.72 -3.48
N ILE A 12 10.26 28.49 -2.98
CA ILE A 12 11.33 27.83 -2.23
C ILE A 12 12.39 27.28 -3.17
N SER A 13 13.64 27.53 -2.82
CA SER A 13 14.80 26.89 -3.46
C SER A 13 15.73 26.31 -2.41
N LYS A 14 16.40 25.21 -2.74
CA LYS A 14 17.47 24.62 -1.93
C LYS A 14 18.70 24.37 -2.79
N VAL A 15 19.79 25.04 -2.41
CA VAL A 15 21.11 24.92 -3.03
C VAL A 15 22.09 24.37 -2.01
N TYR A 16 22.88 23.38 -2.43
CA TYR A 16 23.96 22.78 -1.67
C TYR A 16 25.31 23.16 -2.27
N ASP A 17 26.26 23.54 -1.42
CA ASP A 17 27.65 23.72 -1.81
C ASP A 17 28.35 22.34 -1.83
N VAL A 18 28.81 21.93 -3.00
CA VAL A 18 29.57 20.70 -3.23
C VAL A 18 31.06 21.03 -3.32
N TYR A 19 31.88 20.30 -2.57
CA TYR A 19 33.33 20.44 -2.53
C TYR A 19 33.97 19.11 -2.93
N GLU A 20 34.93 19.12 -3.86
CA GLU A 20 35.63 17.90 -4.28
C GLU A 20 36.47 17.30 -3.15
N LYS A 21 37.08 18.16 -2.32
CA LYS A 21 37.89 17.74 -1.16
C LYS A 21 37.51 18.54 0.09
N PRO A 22 37.61 17.96 1.30
CA PRO A 22 37.35 18.68 2.55
C PRO A 22 38.20 19.96 2.71
N ILE A 23 39.43 19.96 2.18
CA ILE A 23 40.31 21.14 2.22
C ILE A 23 39.80 22.30 1.35
N ASP A 24 39.00 22.01 0.32
CA ASP A 24 38.45 23.05 -0.56
C ASP A 24 37.35 23.86 0.16
N ARG A 25 36.70 23.28 1.17
CA ARG A 25 35.83 24.04 2.10
C ARG A 25 36.62 25.07 2.90
N LEU A 26 37.81 24.71 3.38
CA LEU A 26 38.71 25.66 4.06
C LEU A 26 39.24 26.71 3.07
N LYS A 27 39.65 26.31 1.87
CA LYS A 27 40.06 27.26 0.82
C LYS A 27 38.94 28.22 0.45
N GLN A 28 37.69 27.76 0.31
CA GLN A 28 36.55 28.63 0.05
C GLN A 28 36.36 29.65 1.18
N MET A 29 36.57 29.25 2.44
CA MET A 29 36.43 30.14 3.60
C MET A 29 37.54 31.21 3.67
N PHE A 30 38.79 30.86 3.36
CA PHE A 30 39.96 31.76 3.49
C PHE A 30 40.38 32.46 2.19
N LEU A 31 40.18 31.82 1.05
CA LEU A 31 40.62 32.25 -0.28
C LEU A 31 39.44 32.50 -1.23
N GLY A 32 38.18 32.45 -0.76
CA GLY A 32 36.98 32.63 -1.60
C GLY A 32 36.89 33.96 -2.35
N ARG A 33 37.68 34.96 -1.95
CA ARG A 33 37.90 36.22 -2.68
C ARG A 33 38.68 36.05 -3.99
N PHE A 34 39.52 35.03 -4.08
CA PHE A 34 40.50 34.82 -5.16
C PHE A 34 40.09 33.71 -6.14
N GLY A 35 38.97 33.02 -5.88
CA GLY A 35 38.43 31.98 -6.75
C GLY A 35 37.28 31.23 -6.07
N THR A 36 36.45 30.56 -6.85
CA THR A 36 35.46 29.60 -6.35
C THR A 36 36.09 28.22 -6.23
N PHE A 37 35.98 27.62 -5.06
CA PHE A 37 36.40 26.24 -4.76
C PHE A 37 35.18 25.37 -4.42
N LYS A 38 33.98 25.85 -4.77
CA LYS A 38 32.69 25.17 -4.57
C LYS A 38 31.94 25.08 -5.90
N THR A 39 31.18 24.01 -6.06
CA THR A 39 30.19 23.84 -7.11
C THR A 39 28.81 23.85 -6.47
N GLU A 40 27.86 24.59 -7.02
CA GLU A 40 26.51 24.65 -6.47
C GLU A 40 25.64 23.55 -7.10
N PHE A 41 24.93 22.82 -6.26
CA PHE A 41 23.93 21.83 -6.66
C PHE A 41 22.55 22.29 -6.18
N THR A 42 21.67 22.63 -7.12
CA THR A 42 20.28 23.00 -6.81
C THR A 42 19.43 21.74 -6.75
N ALA A 43 18.94 21.42 -5.55
CA ALA A 43 18.09 20.25 -5.31
C ALA A 43 16.60 20.55 -5.50
N VAL A 44 16.19 21.78 -5.19
CA VAL A 44 14.84 22.32 -5.38
C VAL A 44 14.97 23.74 -5.92
N ASP A 45 14.23 24.08 -6.95
CA ASP A 45 14.31 25.37 -7.63
C ASP A 45 12.94 26.01 -7.80
N ASN A 46 12.72 27.11 -7.07
CA ASN A 46 11.60 28.02 -7.20
C ASN A 46 10.22 27.34 -7.24
N ILE A 47 9.96 26.47 -6.26
CA ILE A 47 8.69 25.75 -6.16
C ILE A 47 7.67 26.56 -5.33
N SER A 48 6.44 26.64 -5.84
CA SER A 48 5.30 27.30 -5.20
C SER A 48 4.04 26.45 -5.31
N PHE A 49 3.47 26.04 -4.17
CA PHE A 49 2.17 25.37 -4.08
C PHE A 49 1.63 25.39 -2.65
N ASN A 50 0.32 25.19 -2.48
CA ASN A 50 -0.32 25.13 -1.17
C ASN A 50 -1.11 23.83 -1.02
N ILE A 51 -1.14 23.27 0.19
CA ILE A 51 -1.92 22.07 0.57
C ILE A 51 -3.02 22.51 1.52
N LYS A 52 -4.29 22.16 1.23
CA LYS A 52 -5.42 22.47 2.10
C LYS A 52 -5.51 21.46 3.23
N LYS A 53 -6.16 21.85 4.33
CA LYS A 53 -6.49 20.91 5.40
C LYS A 53 -7.41 19.81 4.87
N GLY A 54 -7.07 18.56 5.15
CA GLY A 54 -7.82 17.37 4.69
C GLY A 54 -7.45 16.91 3.28
N ASP A 55 -6.53 17.58 2.58
CA ASP A 55 -6.03 17.08 1.29
C ASP A 55 -5.14 15.85 1.49
N VAL A 56 -5.22 14.92 0.53
CA VAL A 56 -4.30 13.77 0.42
C VAL A 56 -3.51 13.94 -0.86
N VAL A 57 -2.32 14.53 -0.73
CA VAL A 57 -1.49 14.96 -1.86
C VAL A 57 -0.36 13.98 -2.11
N GLY A 58 -0.30 13.45 -3.33
CA GLY A 58 0.79 12.64 -3.82
C GLY A 58 1.94 13.49 -4.37
N ILE A 59 3.20 13.21 -4.00
CA ILE A 59 4.39 13.80 -4.64
C ILE A 59 5.11 12.70 -5.42
N LEU A 60 5.07 12.80 -6.74
CA LEU A 60 5.62 11.85 -7.70
C LEU A 60 6.84 12.46 -8.40
N GLY A 61 7.81 11.63 -8.75
CA GLY A 61 8.99 12.08 -9.49
C GLY A 61 10.14 11.07 -9.44
N ARG A 62 11.12 11.24 -10.32
CA ARG A 62 12.29 10.34 -10.41
C ARG A 62 13.20 10.45 -9.18
N ASN A 63 14.08 9.48 -8.99
CA ASN A 63 15.16 9.61 -8.00
C ASN A 63 16.03 10.82 -8.34
N GLY A 64 16.31 11.66 -7.34
CA GLY A 64 17.02 12.92 -7.54
C GLY A 64 16.16 14.11 -7.98
N SER A 65 14.83 13.98 -8.09
CA SER A 65 13.96 15.10 -8.48
C SER A 65 13.69 16.14 -7.37
N GLY A 66 14.25 15.96 -6.17
CA GLY A 66 14.10 16.88 -5.04
C GLY A 66 13.03 16.52 -4.01
N LYS A 67 12.32 15.37 -4.16
CA LYS A 67 11.24 14.93 -3.25
C LYS A 67 11.64 14.92 -1.77
N SER A 68 12.72 14.21 -1.41
CA SER A 68 13.17 14.10 -0.02
C SER A 68 13.61 15.45 0.55
N THR A 69 14.27 16.29 -0.26
CA THR A 69 14.65 17.65 0.13
C THR A 69 13.43 18.53 0.39
N LEU A 70 12.40 18.44 -0.48
CA LEU A 70 11.13 19.13 -0.30
C LEU A 70 10.43 18.69 0.99
N LEU A 71 10.38 17.38 1.23
CA LEU A 71 9.79 16.83 2.45
C LEU A 71 10.51 17.27 3.71
N GLN A 72 11.85 17.27 3.73
CA GLN A 72 12.63 17.76 4.86
C GLN A 72 12.32 19.25 5.16
N MET A 73 12.06 20.06 4.13
CA MET A 73 11.63 21.44 4.31
C MET A 73 10.22 21.55 4.89
N ILE A 74 9.27 20.71 4.45
CA ILE A 74 7.92 20.64 5.00
C ILE A 74 7.96 20.15 6.47
N CYS A 75 8.77 19.14 6.77
CA CYS A 75 8.96 18.62 8.12
C CYS A 75 9.76 19.59 9.03
N SER A 76 10.18 20.75 8.52
CA SER A 76 11.01 21.73 9.23
C SER A 76 12.37 21.19 9.74
N THR A 77 12.85 20.07 9.18
CA THR A 77 14.18 19.52 9.47
C THR A 77 15.27 20.16 8.61
N LEU A 78 14.87 20.85 7.52
CA LEU A 78 15.77 21.57 6.63
C LEU A 78 15.20 22.96 6.32
N SER A 79 16.00 24.02 6.50
CA SER A 79 15.61 25.36 6.07
C SER A 79 15.88 25.55 4.56
N PRO A 80 14.98 26.24 3.83
CA PRO A 80 15.21 26.59 2.42
C PRO A 80 16.37 27.59 2.29
N SER A 81 17.05 27.58 1.14
CA SER A 81 18.08 28.58 0.82
C SER A 81 17.46 29.92 0.37
N ALA A 82 16.27 29.87 -0.23
CA ALA A 82 15.45 31.03 -0.62
C ALA A 82 13.96 30.68 -0.53
N GLY A 83 13.09 31.69 -0.46
CA GLY A 83 11.64 31.49 -0.32
C GLY A 83 11.17 31.25 1.11
N LYS A 84 9.91 30.85 1.28
CA LYS A 84 9.30 30.56 2.59
C LYS A 84 8.41 29.32 2.54
N CYS A 85 8.64 28.41 3.47
CA CYS A 85 7.74 27.30 3.78
C CYS A 85 7.10 27.56 5.15
N LYS A 86 5.76 27.52 5.21
CA LYS A 86 5.00 27.60 6.47
C LYS A 86 4.15 26.37 6.61
N VAL A 87 4.12 25.80 7.81
CA VAL A 87 3.34 24.62 8.13
C VAL A 87 2.47 24.91 9.35
N HIS A 88 1.18 24.59 9.23
CA HIS A 88 0.16 24.86 10.23
C HIS A 88 -0.37 23.55 10.81
N GLY A 89 0.11 23.21 12.00
CA GLY A 89 -0.26 22.00 12.72
C GLY A 89 0.94 21.14 13.10
N ARG A 90 0.68 20.05 13.81
CA ARG A 90 1.70 19.06 14.18
C ARG A 90 1.93 18.11 13.01
N VAL A 91 3.19 18.03 12.57
CA VAL A 91 3.63 17.11 11.52
C VAL A 91 4.12 15.81 12.14
N ALA A 92 3.57 14.68 11.71
CA ALA A 92 4.15 13.37 11.95
C ALA A 92 4.75 12.85 10.64
N ALA A 93 6.03 12.49 10.63
CA ALA A 93 6.73 12.05 9.44
C ALA A 93 7.21 10.61 9.59
N LEU A 94 6.78 9.73 8.68
CA LEU A 94 7.26 8.36 8.54
C LEU A 94 8.59 8.26 7.76
N LEU A 95 9.18 9.42 7.43
CA LEU A 95 10.34 9.57 6.54
C LEU A 95 11.63 8.93 7.04
N GLU A 96 11.68 8.55 8.30
CA GLU A 96 12.86 7.95 8.92
C GLU A 96 12.41 7.09 10.11
N LEU A 97 11.51 6.13 9.88
CA LEU A 97 11.01 5.23 10.92
C LEU A 97 12.16 4.64 11.74
N GLY A 98 12.24 5.06 13.02
CA GLY A 98 13.28 4.63 13.96
C GLY A 98 14.51 5.55 14.06
N SER A 99 14.66 6.62 13.28
CA SER A 99 15.83 7.54 13.37
C SER A 99 15.87 8.36 14.66
N GLY A 100 14.77 8.39 15.42
CA GLY A 100 14.71 8.93 16.78
C GLY A 100 14.92 7.90 17.90
N PHE A 101 15.15 6.63 17.57
CA PHE A 101 15.41 5.61 18.58
C PHE A 101 16.88 5.56 18.97
N ASN A 102 17.11 5.41 20.27
CA ASN A 102 18.41 5.10 20.83
C ASN A 102 18.55 3.57 20.98
N PRO A 103 19.53 2.93 20.31
CA PRO A 103 19.72 1.48 20.35
C PRO A 103 19.99 0.90 21.75
N ASP A 104 20.55 1.72 22.64
CA ASP A 104 20.86 1.31 24.02
C ASP A 104 19.68 1.48 24.98
N PHE A 105 18.62 2.18 24.54
CA PHE A 105 17.39 2.34 25.32
C PHE A 105 16.43 1.17 25.08
N THR A 106 15.65 0.85 26.09
CA THR A 106 14.57 -0.13 26.01
C THR A 106 13.47 0.29 25.04
N GLY A 107 12.63 -0.65 24.60
CA GLY A 107 11.44 -0.33 23.82
C GLY A 107 10.58 0.73 24.49
N LYS A 108 10.36 0.59 25.80
CA LYS A 108 9.65 1.58 26.62
C LYS A 108 10.29 2.97 26.53
N GLU A 109 11.57 3.09 26.84
CA GLU A 109 12.26 4.39 26.84
C GLU A 109 12.24 5.05 25.46
N ASN A 110 12.34 4.25 24.40
CA ASN A 110 12.24 4.73 23.02
C ASN A 110 10.84 5.21 22.64
N VAL A 111 9.77 4.56 23.13
CA VAL A 111 8.40 5.07 22.97
C VAL A 111 8.27 6.46 23.59
N TYR A 112 8.73 6.64 24.82
CA TYR A 112 8.67 7.95 25.48
C TYR A 112 9.52 9.01 24.77
N LEU A 113 10.75 8.67 24.40
CA LEU A 113 11.64 9.57 23.68
C LEU A 113 11.03 10.02 22.36
N ASN A 114 10.60 9.07 21.53
CA ASN A 114 10.10 9.36 20.20
C ASN A 114 8.76 10.10 20.23
N ALA A 115 7.84 9.69 21.10
CA ALA A 115 6.57 10.37 21.29
C ALA A 115 6.76 11.83 21.74
N THR A 116 7.71 12.08 22.64
CA THR A 116 8.04 13.44 23.11
C THR A 116 8.67 14.28 21.99
N LEU A 117 9.55 13.70 21.16
CA LEU A 117 10.11 14.37 19.99
C LEU A 117 9.03 14.75 18.97
N LEU A 118 7.97 13.94 18.86
CA LEU A 118 6.80 14.21 18.03
C LEU A 118 5.80 15.18 18.70
N GLY A 119 6.13 15.72 19.88
CA GLY A 119 5.40 16.79 20.52
C GLY A 119 4.29 16.35 21.47
N LEU A 120 4.27 15.08 21.89
CA LEU A 120 3.42 14.61 22.99
C LEU A 120 4.02 14.99 24.35
N SER A 121 3.19 15.45 25.26
CA SER A 121 3.55 15.59 26.67
C SER A 121 3.65 14.22 27.32
N ARG A 122 4.44 14.11 28.39
CA ARG A 122 4.61 12.84 29.11
C ARG A 122 3.29 12.20 29.53
N LYS A 123 2.31 13.02 29.94
CA LYS A 123 0.97 12.55 30.32
C LYS A 123 0.23 11.93 29.13
N GLU A 124 0.27 12.57 27.95
CA GLU A 124 -0.35 12.02 26.74
C GLU A 124 0.32 10.69 26.32
N VAL A 125 1.64 10.57 26.54
CA VAL A 125 2.34 9.30 26.31
C VAL A 125 1.87 8.22 27.28
N ASP A 126 1.74 8.55 28.57
CA ASP A 126 1.27 7.62 29.60
C ASP A 126 -0.14 7.09 29.25
N ASP A 127 -1.05 7.98 28.83
CA ASP A 127 -2.44 7.64 28.46
C ASP A 127 -2.54 6.74 27.21
N LYS A 128 -1.55 6.82 26.31
CA LYS A 128 -1.53 6.05 25.03
C LYS A 128 -0.57 4.87 25.04
N TYR A 129 0.25 4.71 26.08
CA TYR A 129 1.35 3.75 26.10
C TYR A 129 0.90 2.32 25.81
N GLU A 130 -0.16 1.85 26.48
CA GLU A 130 -0.66 0.48 26.29
C GLU A 130 -1.13 0.24 24.85
N SER A 131 -1.89 1.19 24.28
CA SER A 131 -2.35 1.10 22.88
C SER A 131 -1.20 1.08 21.86
N ILE A 132 -0.12 1.84 22.12
CA ILE A 132 1.08 1.83 21.27
C ILE A 132 1.73 0.44 21.28
N ILE A 133 1.91 -0.16 22.46
CA ILE A 133 2.53 -1.48 22.58
C ILE A 133 1.65 -2.55 21.92
N GLU A 134 0.34 -2.54 22.17
CA GLU A 134 -0.62 -3.47 21.57
C GLU A 134 -0.64 -3.37 20.05
N PHE A 135 -0.71 -2.15 19.50
CA PHE A 135 -0.70 -1.93 18.06
C PHE A 135 0.58 -2.45 17.41
N SER A 136 1.73 -2.25 18.08
CA SER A 136 3.03 -2.71 17.59
C SER A 136 3.09 -4.22 17.47
N GLY A 137 2.37 -4.96 18.33
CA GLY A 137 2.46 -6.41 18.48
C GLY A 137 3.90 -6.92 18.70
N VAL A 138 4.78 -6.07 19.23
CA VAL A 138 6.09 -6.48 19.73
C VAL A 138 5.85 -7.30 21.01
N PRO A 139 6.43 -8.50 21.15
CA PRO A 139 6.15 -9.33 22.31
C PRO A 139 6.54 -8.63 23.63
N PRO A 140 5.73 -8.74 24.70
CA PRO A 140 5.95 -8.01 25.96
C PRO A 140 7.35 -8.17 26.56
N GLU A 141 7.96 -9.34 26.40
CA GLU A 141 9.30 -9.67 26.88
C GLU A 141 10.43 -8.88 26.20
N PHE A 142 10.18 -8.29 25.03
CA PHE A 142 11.13 -7.43 24.33
C PHE A 142 11.00 -5.96 24.72
N ILE A 143 9.85 -5.50 25.24
CA ILE A 143 9.60 -4.08 25.56
C ILE A 143 10.57 -3.55 26.62
N SER A 144 10.98 -4.39 27.56
CA SER A 144 11.97 -4.09 28.60
C SER A 144 13.41 -4.34 28.17
N GLN A 145 13.65 -4.76 26.92
CA GLN A 145 14.98 -4.98 26.36
C GLN A 145 15.43 -3.81 25.48
N PRO A 146 16.75 -3.56 25.39
CA PRO A 146 17.32 -2.58 24.47
C PRO A 146 16.92 -2.84 23.01
N ILE A 147 16.61 -1.78 22.27
CA ILE A 147 16.16 -1.88 20.87
C ILE A 147 17.23 -2.49 19.95
N ARG A 148 18.52 -2.41 20.27
CA ARG A 148 19.56 -3.10 19.49
C ARG A 148 19.36 -4.62 19.37
N ASN A 149 18.56 -5.22 20.26
CA ASN A 149 18.23 -6.64 20.22
C ASN A 149 16.99 -6.96 19.36
N TYR A 150 16.33 -5.94 18.80
CA TYR A 150 15.11 -6.09 18.03
C TYR A 150 15.44 -6.50 16.60
N SER A 151 14.55 -7.26 15.97
CA SER A 151 14.60 -7.41 14.50
C SER A 151 14.25 -6.08 13.83
N SER A 152 14.67 -5.90 12.58
CA SER A 152 14.30 -4.71 11.78
C SER A 152 12.78 -4.53 11.71
N GLY A 153 12.02 -5.63 11.60
CA GLY A 153 10.55 -5.60 11.63
C GLY A 153 10.00 -5.08 12.96
N MET A 154 10.52 -5.52 14.10
CA MET A 154 10.07 -5.03 15.41
C MET A 154 10.35 -3.54 15.60
N VAL A 155 11.51 -3.05 15.13
CA VAL A 155 11.86 -1.62 15.18
C VAL A 155 10.86 -0.79 14.41
N VAL A 156 10.58 -1.18 13.15
CA VAL A 156 9.64 -0.47 12.28
C VAL A 156 8.23 -0.52 12.85
N ARG A 157 7.81 -1.68 13.37
CA ARG A 157 6.50 -1.86 14.01
C ARG A 157 6.33 -0.92 15.20
N LEU A 158 7.31 -0.86 16.10
CA LEU A 158 7.25 0.03 17.25
C LEU A 158 7.27 1.51 16.84
N ALA A 159 8.14 1.89 15.90
CA ALA A 159 8.24 3.27 15.42
C ALA A 159 6.94 3.75 14.77
N PHE A 160 6.33 2.92 13.92
CA PHE A 160 5.06 3.25 13.29
C PHE A 160 3.94 3.32 14.33
N SER A 161 3.95 2.44 15.33
CA SER A 161 2.93 2.43 16.38
C SER A 161 2.93 3.71 17.19
N VAL A 162 4.11 4.27 17.49
CA VAL A 162 4.21 5.58 18.14
C VAL A 162 3.56 6.64 17.25
N ILE A 163 3.91 6.69 15.97
CA ILE A 163 3.39 7.68 15.01
C ILE A 163 1.88 7.58 14.85
N ALA A 164 1.33 6.36 14.77
CA ALA A 164 -0.10 6.11 14.64
C ALA A 164 -0.94 6.61 15.83
N HIS A 165 -0.30 6.81 16.99
CA HIS A 165 -0.95 7.31 18.21
C HIS A 165 -0.59 8.77 18.53
N VAL A 166 0.16 9.45 17.66
CA VAL A 166 0.35 10.90 17.77
C VAL A 166 -0.87 11.60 17.17
N ASP A 167 -1.44 12.56 17.91
CA ASP A 167 -2.50 13.42 17.38
C ASP A 167 -1.86 14.45 16.42
N ALA A 168 -1.64 14.02 15.18
CA ALA A 168 -1.03 14.82 14.12
C ALA A 168 -2.10 15.45 13.21
N ASP A 169 -1.83 16.67 12.75
CA ASP A 169 -2.67 17.36 11.75
C ASP A 169 -2.24 17.00 10.32
N ILE A 170 -0.95 16.71 10.15
CA ILE A 170 -0.30 16.43 8.88
C ILE A 170 0.53 15.16 9.02
N LEU A 171 0.22 14.15 8.21
CA LEU A 171 0.99 12.92 8.13
C LEU A 171 1.80 12.91 6.84
N VAL A 172 3.12 12.81 6.97
CA VAL A 172 4.03 12.68 5.85
C VAL A 172 4.47 11.23 5.74
N VAL A 173 4.18 10.63 4.60
CA VAL A 173 4.42 9.23 4.33
C VAL A 173 5.44 9.11 3.20
N ASP A 174 6.54 8.42 3.49
CA ASP A 174 7.50 8.00 2.45
C ASP A 174 7.27 6.52 2.10
N GLU A 175 7.94 6.06 1.04
CA GLU A 175 7.93 4.67 0.52
C GLU A 175 8.20 3.58 1.58
N ALA A 176 8.62 3.96 2.79
CA ALA A 176 8.85 3.11 3.96
C ALA A 176 7.63 2.34 4.48
N LEU A 177 6.40 2.62 4.02
CA LEU A 177 5.22 1.82 4.40
C LEU A 177 5.30 0.35 3.98
N SER A 178 6.13 0.01 2.97
CA SER A 178 6.30 -1.37 2.52
C SER A 178 7.27 -2.18 3.40
N VAL A 179 7.73 -1.63 4.53
CA VAL A 179 8.66 -2.30 5.44
C VAL A 179 7.87 -2.92 6.60
N GLY A 180 7.79 -4.25 6.63
CA GLY A 180 7.05 -5.00 7.64
C GLY A 180 6.50 -6.31 7.10
N ASP A 181 5.86 -7.10 7.97
CA ASP A 181 5.07 -8.26 7.54
C ASP A 181 3.71 -7.81 6.95
N ALA A 182 3.10 -8.66 6.12
CA ALA A 182 1.84 -8.33 5.43
C ALA A 182 0.71 -7.92 6.39
N TYR A 183 0.67 -8.54 7.57
CA TYR A 183 -0.31 -8.22 8.61
C TYR A 183 -0.14 -6.80 9.16
N PHE A 184 1.11 -6.38 9.43
CA PHE A 184 1.41 -5.04 9.89
C PHE A 184 1.17 -3.99 8.80
N VAL A 185 1.55 -4.28 7.55
CA VAL A 185 1.27 -3.38 6.42
C VAL A 185 -0.23 -3.13 6.28
N GLN A 186 -1.08 -4.16 6.42
CA GLN A 186 -2.53 -3.96 6.44
C GLN A 186 -2.99 -3.06 7.60
N LYS A 187 -2.44 -3.22 8.80
CA LYS A 187 -2.74 -2.32 9.93
C LYS A 187 -2.38 -0.87 9.61
N CYS A 188 -1.21 -0.65 9.01
CA CYS A 188 -0.79 0.68 8.56
C CYS A 188 -1.78 1.27 7.54
N MET A 189 -2.24 0.48 6.57
CA MET A 189 -3.20 0.93 5.56
C MET A 189 -4.57 1.29 6.15
N ARG A 190 -5.05 0.53 7.15
CA ARG A 190 -6.30 0.89 7.87
C ARG A 190 -6.14 2.21 8.63
N PHE A 191 -5.02 2.38 9.32
CA PHE A 191 -4.70 3.65 9.99
C PHE A 191 -4.68 4.81 9.00
N LEU A 192 -4.00 4.67 7.85
CA LEU A 192 -3.94 5.71 6.83
C LEU A 192 -5.34 6.09 6.33
N ARG A 193 -6.18 5.10 5.99
CA ARG A 193 -7.56 5.37 5.54
C ARG A 193 -8.39 6.10 6.59
N SER A 194 -8.27 5.73 7.86
CA SER A 194 -8.93 6.45 8.95
C SER A 194 -8.39 7.87 9.11
N PHE A 195 -7.07 8.07 8.97
CA PHE A 195 -6.46 9.38 9.02
C PHE A 195 -6.90 10.28 7.86
N MET A 196 -7.12 9.73 6.67
CA MET A 196 -7.62 10.47 5.49
C MET A 196 -8.99 11.12 5.69
N GLU A 197 -9.80 10.63 6.63
CA GLU A 197 -11.14 11.18 6.89
C GLU A 197 -11.08 12.58 7.52
N ASN A 198 -10.04 12.87 8.32
CA ASN A 198 -9.96 14.08 9.14
C ASN A 198 -8.60 14.81 9.09
N GLY A 199 -7.56 14.18 8.54
CA GLY A 199 -6.18 14.69 8.53
C GLY A 199 -5.66 15.01 7.13
N THR A 200 -4.57 15.78 7.07
CA THR A 200 -3.87 16.05 5.81
C THR A 200 -2.77 15.03 5.59
N ILE A 201 -2.67 14.42 4.40
CA ILE A 201 -1.61 13.46 4.09
C ILE A 201 -0.75 13.98 2.94
N ILE A 202 0.57 13.87 3.10
CA ILE A 202 1.56 14.09 2.04
C ILE A 202 2.21 12.74 1.77
N PHE A 203 1.85 12.14 0.66
CA PHE A 203 2.28 10.80 0.28
C PHE A 203 3.34 10.88 -0.82
N VAL A 204 4.53 10.37 -0.56
CA VAL A 204 5.64 10.39 -1.52
C VAL A 204 5.95 8.99 -1.96
N SER A 205 5.85 8.76 -3.26
CA SER A 205 6.05 7.44 -3.84
C SER A 205 6.38 7.53 -5.32
N HIS A 206 7.11 6.52 -5.82
CA HIS A 206 7.20 6.21 -7.24
C HIS A 206 6.11 5.23 -7.73
N ASP A 207 5.30 4.66 -6.83
CA ASP A 207 4.19 3.76 -7.16
C ASP A 207 2.96 4.55 -7.63
N THR A 208 2.70 4.48 -8.93
CA THR A 208 1.57 5.15 -9.56
C THR A 208 0.22 4.61 -9.08
N SER A 209 0.14 3.34 -8.67
CA SER A 209 -1.11 2.70 -8.22
C SER A 209 -1.52 3.21 -6.84
N ALA A 210 -0.56 3.34 -5.92
CA ALA A 210 -0.78 3.96 -4.62
C ALA A 210 -1.22 5.42 -4.75
N ILE A 211 -0.59 6.20 -5.63
CA ILE A 211 -0.98 7.58 -5.93
C ILE A 211 -2.42 7.66 -6.46
N LEU A 212 -2.80 6.79 -7.40
CA LEU A 212 -4.16 6.76 -7.97
C LEU A 212 -5.24 6.34 -6.97
N SER A 213 -4.91 5.44 -6.04
CA SER A 213 -5.87 4.86 -5.10
C SER A 213 -6.05 5.67 -3.82
N LEU A 214 -5.00 6.36 -3.35
CA LEU A 214 -5.01 7.07 -2.07
C LEU A 214 -5.15 8.58 -2.23
N CYS A 215 -4.57 9.18 -3.27
CA CYS A 215 -4.48 10.63 -3.38
C CYS A 215 -5.70 11.22 -4.08
N ASN A 216 -6.10 12.42 -3.68
CA ASN A 216 -7.10 13.21 -4.40
C ASN A 216 -6.48 14.27 -5.32
N ARG A 217 -5.19 14.57 -5.11
CA ARG A 217 -4.37 15.51 -5.88
C ARG A 217 -2.94 14.98 -5.94
N ALA A 218 -2.21 15.26 -7.01
CA ALA A 218 -0.81 14.88 -7.11
C ALA A 218 0.05 16.00 -7.71
N ILE A 219 1.33 15.98 -7.37
CA ILE A 219 2.35 16.92 -7.82
C ILE A 219 3.49 16.13 -8.44
N LEU A 220 3.85 16.45 -9.67
CA LEU A 220 5.00 15.89 -10.38
C LEU A 220 6.20 16.82 -10.22
N LEU A 221 7.28 16.27 -9.66
CA LEU A 221 8.59 16.92 -9.59
C LEU A 221 9.56 16.29 -10.58
N ASP A 222 10.29 17.14 -11.30
CA ASP A 222 11.39 16.73 -12.15
C ASP A 222 12.56 17.69 -12.00
N SER A 223 13.77 17.15 -11.82
CA SER A 223 15.01 17.91 -11.64
C SER A 223 14.90 19.14 -10.71
N GLY A 224 14.19 19.01 -9.59
CA GLY A 224 14.04 20.09 -8.60
C GLY A 224 12.95 21.12 -8.92
N SER A 225 12.23 20.98 -10.03
CA SER A 225 11.13 21.87 -10.45
C SER A 225 9.77 21.18 -10.36
N LEU A 226 8.72 21.97 -10.12
CA LEU A 226 7.33 21.52 -10.21
C LEU A 226 6.90 21.51 -11.68
N VAL A 227 6.59 20.32 -12.21
CA VAL A 227 6.18 20.12 -13.61
C VAL A 227 4.67 20.23 -13.76
N LEU A 228 3.93 19.58 -12.86
CA LEU A 228 2.47 19.50 -12.93
C LEU A 228 1.88 19.33 -11.53
N ASP A 229 0.76 19.98 -11.29
CA ASP A 229 -0.03 19.89 -10.06
C ASP A 229 -1.50 19.78 -10.47
N ASP A 230 -2.05 18.55 -10.41
CA ASP A 230 -3.36 18.22 -10.99
C ASP A 230 -3.94 16.96 -10.33
N SER A 231 -5.02 16.43 -10.89
CA SER A 231 -5.57 15.12 -10.53
C SER A 231 -4.52 14.00 -10.63
N PRO A 232 -4.56 13.00 -9.74
CA PRO A 232 -3.62 11.88 -9.74
C PRO A 232 -3.49 11.20 -11.11
N LYS A 233 -4.62 11.02 -11.80
CA LYS A 233 -4.66 10.42 -13.14
C LYS A 233 -3.79 11.17 -14.15
N LYS A 234 -3.97 12.48 -14.28
CA LYS A 234 -3.25 13.29 -15.25
C LYS A 234 -1.75 13.41 -14.92
N VAL A 235 -1.44 13.47 -13.63
CA VAL A 235 -0.05 13.49 -13.13
C VAL A 235 0.65 12.17 -13.43
N VAL A 236 0.01 11.04 -13.17
CA VAL A 236 0.54 9.71 -13.49
C VAL A 236 0.70 9.52 -15.00
N GLU A 237 -0.28 9.91 -15.81
CA GLU A 237 -0.17 9.88 -17.28
C GLU A 237 1.04 10.67 -17.78
N THR A 238 1.24 11.89 -17.25
CA THR A 238 2.38 12.75 -17.61
C THR A 238 3.72 12.13 -17.17
N TYR A 239 3.78 11.58 -15.96
CA TYR A 239 4.95 10.88 -15.44
C TYR A 239 5.33 9.65 -16.28
N LEU A 240 4.35 8.81 -16.62
CA LEU A 240 4.56 7.64 -17.48
C LEU A 240 5.02 8.05 -18.89
N ALA A 241 4.42 9.11 -19.47
CA ALA A 241 4.86 9.63 -20.75
C ALA A 241 6.32 10.11 -20.74
N GLN A 242 6.77 10.74 -19.64
CA GLN A 242 8.17 11.14 -19.45
C GLN A 242 9.12 9.96 -19.28
N LEU A 243 8.69 8.89 -18.59
CA LEU A 243 9.49 7.69 -18.40
C LEU A 243 9.65 6.86 -19.69
N TYR A 244 8.57 6.77 -20.47
CA TYR A 244 8.49 5.83 -21.60
C TYR A 244 8.63 6.45 -22.98
N GLY A 245 8.61 7.77 -23.12
CA GLY A 245 8.99 8.52 -24.33
C GLY A 245 8.46 7.99 -25.67
N ASN A 246 7.44 8.63 -26.25
CA ASN A 246 6.92 8.39 -27.60
C ASN A 246 6.53 6.94 -27.92
N VAL A 247 5.37 6.51 -27.44
CA VAL A 247 4.61 5.43 -28.11
C VAL A 247 3.53 6.11 -28.94
N ASN A 248 3.73 6.13 -30.27
CA ASN A 248 2.72 6.59 -31.22
C ASN A 248 1.49 5.67 -31.11
N GLU A 249 0.33 6.25 -30.83
CA GLU A 249 -0.96 5.55 -30.86
C GLU A 249 -1.42 5.35 -32.31
N ASP A 250 -1.10 4.19 -32.89
CA ASP A 250 -1.77 3.74 -34.11
C ASP A 250 -3.00 2.90 -33.75
N THR A 251 -4.15 3.41 -34.20
CA THR A 251 -5.50 2.85 -34.09
C THR A 251 -5.63 1.38 -34.48
N VAL A 252 -6.06 0.52 -33.56
CA VAL A 252 -6.43 -0.87 -33.84
C VAL A 252 -7.95 -1.01 -33.98
N LYS A 253 -8.39 -1.47 -35.16
CA LYS A 253 -9.77 -1.84 -35.47
C LYS A 253 -10.18 -3.09 -34.69
N LYS A 254 -11.30 -3.03 -33.97
CA LYS A 254 -11.89 -4.16 -33.23
C LYS A 254 -12.56 -5.15 -34.20
N HIS A 255 -12.01 -6.36 -34.32
CA HIS A 255 -12.75 -7.52 -34.80
C HIS A 255 -13.56 -8.13 -33.63
N LYS A 256 -14.88 -8.28 -33.83
CA LYS A 256 -15.72 -9.11 -32.97
C LYS A 256 -15.43 -10.58 -33.29
N VAL A 257 -15.04 -11.35 -32.28
CA VAL A 257 -15.00 -12.81 -32.32
C VAL A 257 -15.96 -13.32 -31.26
N ASN A 258 -16.99 -14.05 -31.69
CA ASN A 258 -17.74 -14.99 -30.87
C ASN A 258 -16.81 -16.15 -30.52
N ASP A 259 -16.76 -16.58 -29.26
CA ASP A 259 -16.84 -18.02 -28.94
C ASP A 259 -16.97 -18.28 -27.43
N ASP A 260 -17.88 -19.21 -27.15
CA ASP A 260 -18.35 -19.73 -25.87
C ASP A 260 -17.38 -20.81 -25.32
N THR A 261 -16.08 -20.62 -25.50
CA THR A 261 -15.05 -21.56 -25.03
C THR A 261 -14.13 -20.86 -24.04
N ASP A 262 -13.94 -21.47 -22.86
CA ASP A 262 -12.98 -21.01 -21.86
C ASP A 262 -11.57 -21.00 -22.49
N TYR A 263 -11.01 -19.80 -22.63
CA TYR A 263 -9.81 -19.57 -23.42
C TYR A 263 -8.57 -20.10 -22.69
N ILE A 264 -7.86 -21.03 -23.31
CA ILE A 264 -6.58 -21.54 -22.81
C ILE A 264 -5.44 -20.70 -23.38
N ASP A 265 -4.51 -20.23 -22.53
CA ASP A 265 -3.28 -19.59 -23.00
C ASP A 265 -2.43 -20.61 -23.78
N GLN A 266 -2.21 -20.36 -25.07
CA GLN A 266 -1.46 -21.30 -25.93
C GLN A 266 0.00 -21.47 -25.47
N ARG A 267 0.50 -20.54 -24.65
CA ARG A 267 1.86 -20.58 -24.11
C ARG A 267 1.97 -21.45 -22.87
N MET A 268 0.86 -21.93 -22.29
CA MET A 268 0.88 -22.68 -21.02
C MET A 268 1.86 -23.85 -21.03
N LYS A 269 1.97 -24.59 -22.14
CA LYS A 269 2.92 -25.70 -22.25
C LYS A 269 4.38 -25.26 -22.10
N PHE A 270 4.74 -24.09 -22.62
CA PHE A 270 6.10 -23.57 -22.50
C PHE A 270 6.33 -22.98 -21.11
N ILE A 271 5.35 -22.24 -20.59
CA ILE A 271 5.39 -21.63 -19.25
C ILE A 271 5.53 -22.71 -18.17
N ASN A 272 4.72 -23.77 -18.24
CA ASN A 272 4.72 -24.85 -17.24
C ASN A 272 5.98 -25.73 -17.30
N ASN A 273 6.70 -25.72 -18.42
CA ASN A 273 8.00 -26.39 -18.58
C ASN A 273 9.19 -25.43 -18.37
N SER A 274 8.95 -24.26 -17.80
CA SER A 274 9.97 -23.23 -17.52
C SER A 274 9.98 -22.87 -16.04
N ASN A 275 10.97 -22.06 -15.63
CA ASN A 275 11.01 -21.45 -14.30
C ASN A 275 10.02 -20.28 -14.12
N LEU A 276 9.13 -20.05 -15.09
CA LEU A 276 8.07 -19.03 -15.06
C LEU A 276 6.70 -19.64 -14.74
N ARG A 277 6.64 -20.95 -14.45
CA ARG A 277 5.42 -21.63 -14.02
C ARG A 277 4.87 -20.92 -12.78
N ASN A 278 3.58 -20.61 -12.78
CA ASN A 278 3.01 -19.80 -11.72
C ASN A 278 2.59 -20.65 -10.53
N ASP A 279 3.58 -21.14 -9.81
CA ASP A 279 3.43 -22.08 -8.70
C ASP A 279 2.98 -21.32 -7.44
N ILE A 280 1.82 -21.70 -6.90
CA ILE A 280 1.11 -21.01 -5.82
C ILE A 280 0.93 -21.97 -4.65
N ASP A 281 1.70 -21.78 -3.59
CA ASP A 281 1.52 -22.49 -2.32
C ASP A 281 0.33 -21.92 -1.56
N ILE A 282 -0.47 -22.80 -0.95
CA ILE A 282 -1.71 -22.44 -0.26
C ILE A 282 -1.55 -22.75 1.22
N SER A 283 -1.74 -21.75 2.08
CA SER A 283 -1.70 -21.96 3.52
C SER A 283 -2.91 -22.76 4.01
N ILE A 284 -2.83 -23.25 5.25
CA ILE A 284 -4.00 -23.77 5.95
C ILE A 284 -4.91 -22.59 6.35
N PHE A 285 -6.22 -22.84 6.45
CA PHE A 285 -7.19 -21.88 6.94
C PHE A 285 -6.84 -21.42 8.36
N ASN A 286 -6.83 -20.10 8.57
CA ASN A 286 -6.56 -19.50 9.88
C ASN A 286 -7.86 -18.97 10.52
N GLU A 287 -8.41 -19.74 11.45
CA GLU A 287 -9.62 -19.40 12.22
C GLU A 287 -9.42 -18.18 13.13
N GLU A 288 -8.20 -17.93 13.61
CA GLU A 288 -7.87 -16.81 14.51
C GLU A 288 -7.54 -15.51 13.77
N SER A 289 -7.75 -15.49 12.45
CA SER A 289 -7.46 -14.33 11.62
C SER A 289 -8.35 -13.14 12.00
N SER A 290 -7.75 -11.94 11.98
CA SER A 290 -8.46 -10.72 12.37
C SER A 290 -9.69 -10.48 11.48
N GLY A 291 -10.74 -9.93 12.09
CA GLY A 291 -12.04 -9.80 11.44
C GLY A 291 -12.97 -8.83 12.15
N PHE A 292 -14.16 -8.65 11.58
CA PHE A 292 -15.24 -7.88 12.19
C PHE A 292 -16.60 -8.41 11.75
N GLY A 293 -17.66 -8.05 12.45
CA GLY A 293 -19.02 -8.45 12.13
C GLY A 293 -19.89 -8.49 13.38
N VAL A 294 -21.21 -8.50 13.20
CA VAL A 294 -22.14 -8.56 14.33
C VAL A 294 -22.24 -9.95 14.96
N GLY A 295 -21.57 -10.96 14.36
CA GLY A 295 -21.66 -12.35 14.76
C GLY A 295 -22.95 -13.02 14.26
N GLY A 296 -23.23 -14.22 14.75
CA GLY A 296 -24.41 -14.98 14.38
C GLY A 296 -24.17 -15.99 13.24
N VAL A 297 -23.18 -15.74 12.38
CA VAL A 297 -22.71 -16.70 11.37
C VAL A 297 -21.20 -16.83 11.49
N GLU A 298 -20.69 -18.05 11.42
CA GLU A 298 -19.28 -18.37 11.56
C GLU A 298 -18.78 -19.19 10.36
N VAL A 299 -17.70 -18.74 9.73
CA VAL A 299 -16.96 -19.47 8.71
C VAL A 299 -16.09 -20.49 9.42
N THR A 300 -16.41 -21.76 9.24
CA THR A 300 -15.75 -22.89 9.90
C THR A 300 -14.65 -23.49 9.04
N LYS A 301 -14.67 -23.25 7.72
CA LYS A 301 -13.64 -23.76 6.81
C LYS A 301 -13.53 -22.98 5.53
N VAL A 302 -12.30 -22.80 5.05
CA VAL A 302 -12.00 -22.25 3.73
C VAL A 302 -10.98 -23.14 3.04
N LYS A 303 -11.25 -23.53 1.78
CA LYS A 303 -10.36 -24.38 0.98
C LYS A 303 -10.36 -23.91 -0.47
N ILE A 304 -9.28 -24.20 -1.18
CA ILE A 304 -9.28 -24.22 -2.65
C ILE A 304 -9.32 -25.68 -3.09
N LEU A 305 -10.22 -26.00 -4.01
CA LEU A 305 -10.47 -27.35 -4.52
C LEU A 305 -10.09 -27.46 -6.00
N ASP A 306 -9.66 -28.65 -6.41
CA ASP A 306 -9.51 -29.02 -7.82
C ASP A 306 -10.86 -29.37 -8.48
N ASP A 307 -10.83 -29.71 -9.77
CA ASP A 307 -12.00 -30.14 -10.55
C ASP A 307 -12.67 -31.41 -10.01
N ASN A 308 -11.98 -32.19 -9.18
CA ASN A 308 -12.48 -33.40 -8.53
C ASN A 308 -12.97 -33.14 -7.09
N ASN A 309 -13.14 -31.86 -6.70
CA ASN A 309 -13.48 -31.42 -5.34
C ASN A 309 -12.48 -31.85 -4.25
N GLN A 310 -11.22 -32.09 -4.60
CA GLN A 310 -10.16 -32.41 -3.64
C GLN A 310 -9.46 -31.12 -3.17
N PRO A 311 -9.20 -30.97 -1.86
CA PRO A 311 -8.47 -29.81 -1.35
C PRO A 311 -7.04 -29.75 -1.87
N LEU A 312 -6.62 -28.57 -2.32
CA LEU A 312 -5.28 -28.28 -2.82
C LEU A 312 -4.42 -27.67 -1.72
N SER A 313 -3.18 -28.15 -1.58
CA SER A 313 -2.12 -27.46 -0.82
C SER A 313 -1.27 -26.55 -1.71
N TRP A 314 -1.42 -26.68 -3.02
CA TRP A 314 -0.69 -25.94 -4.03
C TRP A 314 -1.47 -26.00 -5.35
N LEU A 315 -1.37 -24.95 -6.18
CA LEU A 315 -1.97 -24.88 -7.51
C LEU A 315 -1.07 -24.12 -8.49
N VAL A 316 -1.38 -24.22 -9.78
CA VAL A 316 -0.73 -23.40 -10.83
C VAL A 316 -1.69 -22.34 -11.34
N GLY A 317 -1.23 -21.08 -11.41
CA GLY A 317 -1.98 -20.01 -12.06
C GLY A 317 -2.39 -20.40 -13.49
N GLY A 318 -3.67 -20.28 -13.79
CA GLY A 318 -4.31 -20.71 -15.03
C GLY A 318 -5.10 -22.02 -14.91
N GLU A 319 -5.00 -22.75 -13.79
CA GLU A 319 -5.82 -23.94 -13.52
C GLU A 319 -7.25 -23.57 -13.11
N PHE A 320 -8.19 -24.48 -13.37
CA PHE A 320 -9.56 -24.33 -12.91
C PHE A 320 -9.64 -24.83 -11.45
N VAL A 321 -10.25 -24.02 -10.59
CA VAL A 321 -10.34 -24.29 -9.16
C VAL A 321 -11.69 -23.83 -8.61
N SER A 322 -12.01 -24.28 -7.40
CA SER A 322 -13.15 -23.75 -6.64
C SER A 322 -12.71 -23.26 -5.26
N ILE A 323 -13.00 -22.00 -4.93
CA ILE A 323 -12.93 -21.53 -3.54
C ILE A 323 -14.17 -22.04 -2.82
N CYS A 324 -13.97 -22.82 -1.76
CA CYS A 324 -15.01 -23.45 -0.97
C CYS A 324 -15.04 -22.84 0.43
N VAL A 325 -16.20 -22.33 0.84
CA VAL A 325 -16.44 -21.71 2.15
C VAL A 325 -17.54 -22.48 2.87
N GLU A 326 -17.21 -23.04 4.04
CA GLU A 326 -18.16 -23.71 4.93
C GLU A 326 -18.54 -22.76 6.07
N CYS A 327 -19.82 -22.65 6.38
CA CYS A 327 -20.36 -21.78 7.42
C CYS A 327 -21.33 -22.53 8.33
N GLU A 328 -21.42 -22.08 9.59
CA GLU A 328 -22.44 -22.47 10.56
C GLU A 328 -23.17 -21.22 11.04
N THR A 329 -24.50 -21.26 11.11
CA THR A 329 -25.31 -20.12 11.58
C THR A 329 -25.97 -20.43 12.91
N SER A 330 -26.01 -19.45 13.82
CA SER A 330 -26.75 -19.48 15.09
C SER A 330 -28.00 -18.59 15.07
N ILE A 331 -28.26 -17.95 13.93
CA ILE A 331 -29.42 -17.10 13.66
C ILE A 331 -30.14 -17.56 12.39
N ALA A 332 -31.37 -17.10 12.19
CA ALA A 332 -32.05 -17.30 10.91
C ALA A 332 -31.46 -16.37 9.85
N LEU A 333 -31.22 -16.91 8.66
CA LEU A 333 -30.78 -16.16 7.47
C LEU A 333 -31.84 -16.32 6.39
N ASP A 334 -32.18 -15.24 5.70
CA ASP A 334 -33.20 -15.20 4.64
C ASP A 334 -32.63 -14.76 3.29
N SER A 335 -31.45 -14.12 3.28
CA SER A 335 -30.72 -13.77 2.07
C SER A 335 -29.21 -13.74 2.35
N PRO A 336 -28.59 -14.91 2.60
CA PRO A 336 -27.17 -15.00 2.91
C PRO A 336 -26.32 -14.65 1.68
N ILE A 337 -25.31 -13.82 1.89
CA ILE A 337 -24.31 -13.42 0.90
C ILE A 337 -22.95 -13.82 1.42
N ILE A 338 -22.34 -14.79 0.75
CA ILE A 338 -20.94 -15.17 0.91
C ILE A 338 -20.14 -14.48 -0.18
N GLY A 339 -19.01 -13.87 0.18
CA GLY A 339 -18.08 -13.25 -0.75
C GLY A 339 -16.65 -13.55 -0.40
N PHE A 340 -15.76 -13.34 -1.36
CA PHE A 340 -14.32 -13.46 -1.17
C PHE A 340 -13.59 -12.27 -1.78
N GLN A 341 -12.39 -12.03 -1.29
CA GLN A 341 -11.52 -10.96 -1.77
C GLN A 341 -10.08 -11.42 -1.72
N LEU A 342 -9.41 -11.50 -2.87
CA LEU A 342 -7.98 -11.70 -2.97
C LEU A 342 -7.27 -10.35 -3.02
N LYS A 343 -6.35 -10.12 -2.09
CA LYS A 343 -5.54 -8.90 -1.99
C LYS A 343 -4.07 -9.20 -2.15
N ASP A 344 -3.33 -8.27 -2.73
CA ASP A 344 -1.87 -8.32 -2.71
C ASP A 344 -1.30 -7.87 -1.35
N LYS A 345 0.03 -7.90 -1.24
CA LYS A 345 0.79 -7.42 -0.07
C LYS A 345 0.55 -5.94 0.30
N LEU A 346 0.06 -5.12 -0.62
CA LEU A 346 -0.26 -3.71 -0.40
C LEU A 346 -1.72 -3.52 0.07
N GLY A 347 -2.49 -4.61 0.17
CA GLY A 347 -3.92 -4.58 0.48
C GLY A 347 -4.79 -4.16 -0.70
N GLN A 348 -4.22 -4.06 -1.90
CA GLN A 348 -4.95 -3.78 -3.12
C GLN A 348 -5.78 -5.02 -3.50
N THR A 349 -7.08 -4.82 -3.71
CA THR A 349 -7.95 -5.88 -4.21
C THR A 349 -7.55 -6.25 -5.63
N ILE A 350 -7.20 -7.52 -5.84
CA ILE A 350 -6.85 -8.08 -7.15
C ILE A 350 -8.07 -8.77 -7.77
N LEU A 351 -8.78 -9.56 -6.96
CA LEU A 351 -10.00 -10.26 -7.35
C LEU A 351 -11.00 -10.20 -6.20
N ALA A 352 -12.28 -10.00 -6.49
CA ALA A 352 -13.34 -10.10 -5.50
C ALA A 352 -14.64 -10.46 -6.19
N ASP A 353 -15.44 -11.30 -5.55
CA ASP A 353 -16.80 -11.58 -5.99
C ASP A 353 -17.65 -12.05 -4.80
N ASN A 354 -18.96 -12.16 -5.02
CA ASN A 354 -19.89 -12.69 -4.04
C ASN A 354 -21.05 -13.43 -4.69
N SER A 355 -21.79 -14.15 -3.85
CA SER A 355 -22.88 -15.03 -4.25
C SER A 355 -24.20 -14.31 -4.53
N TYR A 356 -24.33 -13.01 -4.25
CA TYR A 356 -25.61 -12.28 -4.34
C TYR A 356 -26.27 -12.41 -5.71
N ILE A 357 -25.53 -12.16 -6.80
CA ILE A 357 -26.11 -12.13 -8.16
C ILE A 357 -26.69 -13.50 -8.55
N GLU A 358 -26.02 -14.60 -8.17
CA GLU A 358 -26.48 -15.97 -8.47
C GLU A 358 -27.75 -16.35 -7.71
N PHE A 359 -27.99 -15.73 -6.55
CA PHE A 359 -29.08 -16.07 -5.65
C PHE A 359 -30.10 -14.95 -5.43
N MET A 360 -29.98 -13.80 -6.10
CA MET A 360 -30.86 -12.63 -5.90
C MET A 360 -32.36 -12.94 -6.13
N ASN A 361 -32.66 -13.94 -6.96
CA ASN A 361 -34.03 -14.38 -7.27
C ASN A 361 -34.36 -15.78 -6.72
N LYS A 362 -33.50 -16.33 -5.86
CA LYS A 362 -33.67 -17.65 -5.24
C LYS A 362 -33.90 -17.46 -3.75
N SER A 363 -34.92 -18.11 -3.20
CA SER A 363 -35.14 -18.10 -1.75
C SER A 363 -34.16 -19.08 -1.08
N LEU A 364 -33.17 -18.52 -0.37
CA LEU A 364 -32.20 -19.26 0.42
C LEU A 364 -32.40 -18.89 1.89
N CYS A 365 -32.98 -19.81 2.64
CA CYS A 365 -33.21 -19.61 4.07
C CYS A 365 -32.46 -20.67 4.89
N PHE A 366 -31.82 -20.25 5.97
CA PHE A 366 -31.16 -21.12 6.94
C PHE A 366 -31.72 -20.86 8.34
N SER A 367 -31.87 -21.91 9.12
CA SER A 367 -32.29 -21.88 10.51
C SER A 367 -31.08 -21.88 11.46
N PRO A 368 -31.22 -21.39 12.71
CA PRO A 368 -30.18 -21.56 13.72
C PRO A 368 -29.75 -23.02 13.88
N GLY A 369 -28.44 -23.27 13.83
CA GLY A 369 -27.79 -24.59 13.86
C GLY A 369 -27.47 -25.16 12.48
N ASP A 370 -27.97 -24.57 11.40
CA ASP A 370 -27.69 -25.06 10.04
C ASP A 370 -26.24 -24.81 9.63
N ARG A 371 -25.72 -25.74 8.81
CA ARG A 371 -24.43 -25.64 8.14
C ARG A 371 -24.63 -25.59 6.64
N PHE A 372 -23.87 -24.74 5.97
CA PHE A 372 -23.95 -24.58 4.52
C PHE A 372 -22.58 -24.32 3.89
N GLU A 373 -22.48 -24.62 2.60
CA GLU A 373 -21.26 -24.53 1.81
C GLU A 373 -21.52 -23.64 0.59
N THR A 374 -20.58 -22.76 0.26
CA THR A 374 -20.58 -21.97 -0.98
C THR A 374 -19.31 -22.25 -1.77
N LYS A 375 -19.45 -22.47 -3.09
CA LYS A 375 -18.33 -22.70 -4.02
C LYS A 375 -18.29 -21.65 -5.12
N PHE A 376 -17.13 -21.02 -5.30
CA PHE A 376 -16.84 -20.11 -6.41
C PHE A 376 -15.88 -20.82 -7.36
N ALA A 377 -16.41 -21.30 -8.48
CA ALA A 377 -15.64 -22.03 -9.50
C ALA A 377 -15.17 -21.09 -10.60
N PHE A 378 -13.86 -21.02 -10.84
CA PHE A 378 -13.26 -20.15 -11.85
C PHE A 378 -11.85 -20.61 -12.21
N ARG A 379 -11.31 -20.06 -13.28
CA ARG A 379 -9.90 -20.23 -13.64
C ARG A 379 -9.05 -19.29 -12.80
N PHE A 380 -8.20 -19.84 -11.93
CA PHE A 380 -7.34 -19.03 -11.07
C PHE A 380 -6.38 -18.21 -11.95
N PRO A 381 -6.28 -16.88 -11.78
CA PRO A 381 -5.43 -16.05 -12.63
C PRO A 381 -3.94 -16.36 -12.45
N THR A 382 -3.13 -16.06 -13.46
CA THR A 382 -1.68 -15.96 -13.26
C THR A 382 -1.39 -14.69 -12.48
N LEU A 383 -0.67 -14.77 -11.36
CA LEU A 383 -0.34 -13.62 -10.51
C LEU A 383 1.17 -13.33 -10.50
N PRO A 384 1.61 -12.08 -10.35
CA PRO A 384 3.02 -11.76 -10.08
C PRO A 384 3.55 -12.45 -8.83
N VAL A 385 4.87 -12.65 -8.78
CA VAL A 385 5.58 -13.18 -7.61
C VAL A 385 5.29 -12.33 -6.38
N GLY A 386 4.91 -12.98 -5.28
CA GLY A 386 4.56 -12.30 -4.04
C GLY A 386 3.60 -13.11 -3.17
N GLU A 387 3.19 -12.49 -2.06
CA GLU A 387 2.20 -13.03 -1.15
C GLU A 387 0.86 -12.31 -1.31
N TYR A 388 -0.21 -13.09 -1.25
CA TYR A 388 -1.58 -12.62 -1.41
C TYR A 388 -2.44 -13.20 -0.30
N SER A 389 -3.42 -12.43 0.14
CA SER A 389 -4.36 -12.82 1.18
C SER A 389 -5.75 -12.98 0.62
N LEU A 390 -6.36 -14.13 0.89
CA LEU A 390 -7.77 -14.40 0.60
C LEU A 390 -8.61 -14.09 1.84
N GLY A 391 -9.40 -13.03 1.78
CA GLY A 391 -10.42 -12.71 2.77
C GLY A 391 -11.79 -13.28 2.39
N ILE A 392 -12.58 -13.62 3.41
CA ILE A 392 -13.94 -14.15 3.27
C ILE A 392 -14.92 -13.24 4.02
N ALA A 393 -16.09 -13.02 3.44
CA ALA A 393 -17.14 -12.21 4.01
C ALA A 393 -18.46 -12.98 4.00
N VAL A 394 -19.20 -12.91 5.11
CA VAL A 394 -20.55 -13.44 5.24
C VAL A 394 -21.47 -12.33 5.73
N ALA A 395 -22.50 -12.05 4.95
CA ALA A 395 -23.51 -11.05 5.22
C ALA A 395 -24.92 -11.61 4.98
N ASN A 396 -25.94 -10.88 5.42
CA ASN A 396 -27.34 -11.19 5.15
C ASN A 396 -28.07 -9.95 4.64
N GLY A 397 -28.79 -10.06 3.52
CA GLY A 397 -29.57 -8.98 2.93
C GLY A 397 -29.30 -8.81 1.42
N SER A 398 -29.02 -7.57 1.00
CA SER A 398 -28.81 -7.19 -0.40
C SER A 398 -27.44 -6.55 -0.63
N GLN A 399 -27.05 -6.38 -1.89
CA GLN A 399 -25.75 -5.78 -2.21
C GLN A 399 -25.59 -4.35 -1.67
N GLU A 400 -26.67 -3.57 -1.63
CA GLU A 400 -26.68 -2.18 -1.14
C GLU A 400 -26.96 -2.07 0.36
N ASN A 401 -27.77 -3.00 0.90
CA ASN A 401 -28.19 -3.00 2.28
C ASN A 401 -28.14 -4.41 2.86
N HIS A 402 -27.11 -4.68 3.65
CA HIS A 402 -26.87 -5.96 4.31
C HIS A 402 -26.26 -5.76 5.69
N ILE A 403 -26.41 -6.78 6.53
CA ILE A 403 -25.76 -6.89 7.82
C ILE A 403 -24.55 -7.81 7.65
N GLN A 404 -23.36 -7.28 7.94
CA GLN A 404 -22.13 -8.08 7.95
C GLN A 404 -22.08 -8.93 9.22
N HIS A 405 -22.22 -10.26 9.07
CA HIS A 405 -22.18 -11.19 10.20
C HIS A 405 -20.74 -11.56 10.57
N GLN A 406 -19.90 -11.83 9.57
CA GLN A 406 -18.49 -12.07 9.80
C GLN A 406 -17.68 -11.67 8.58
N TRP A 407 -16.52 -11.07 8.84
CA TRP A 407 -15.49 -10.79 7.86
C TRP A 407 -14.18 -11.36 8.40
N ILE A 408 -13.50 -12.20 7.61
CA ILE A 408 -12.17 -12.72 7.90
C ILE A 408 -11.22 -12.11 6.89
N HIS A 409 -10.24 -11.33 7.36
CA HIS A 409 -9.35 -10.61 6.44
C HIS A 409 -8.36 -11.54 5.72
N ASP A 410 -7.77 -12.49 6.44
CA ASP A 410 -6.71 -13.35 5.94
C ASP A 410 -7.05 -14.82 6.23
N ALA A 411 -8.06 -15.34 5.53
CA ALA A 411 -8.52 -16.71 5.69
C ALA A 411 -7.48 -17.71 5.14
N LEU A 412 -6.92 -17.43 3.96
CA LEU A 412 -5.80 -18.18 3.36
C LEU A 412 -4.72 -17.22 2.88
N ILE A 413 -3.46 -17.64 2.98
CA ILE A 413 -2.31 -16.98 2.36
C ILE A 413 -1.88 -17.80 1.14
N LEU A 414 -1.68 -17.10 0.02
CA LEU A 414 -1.18 -17.64 -1.22
C LEU A 414 0.22 -17.09 -1.49
N THR A 415 1.21 -17.96 -1.58
CA THR A 415 2.60 -17.58 -1.84
C THR A 415 3.01 -18.01 -3.24
N ILE A 416 3.35 -17.04 -4.08
CA ILE A 416 3.74 -17.26 -5.48
C ILE A 416 5.25 -17.11 -5.61
N SER A 417 5.92 -18.18 -6.02
CA SER A 417 7.38 -18.25 -6.11
C SER A 417 7.94 -17.87 -7.48
N SER A 418 7.17 -18.10 -8.55
CA SER A 418 7.53 -17.77 -9.93
C SER A 418 6.32 -17.31 -10.73
N SER A 419 6.54 -16.50 -11.76
CA SER A 419 5.46 -16.03 -12.64
C SER A 419 5.99 -15.59 -14.00
N SER A 420 5.16 -15.77 -15.03
CA SER A 420 5.35 -15.17 -16.35
C SER A 420 4.81 -13.73 -16.44
N THR A 421 4.10 -13.25 -15.39
CA THR A 421 3.55 -11.90 -15.31
C THR A 421 4.56 -10.97 -14.63
N VAL A 422 4.99 -9.91 -15.32
CA VAL A 422 6.09 -9.04 -14.87
C VAL A 422 5.62 -7.67 -14.39
N HIS A 423 4.74 -7.01 -15.14
CA HIS A 423 4.34 -5.61 -14.87
C HIS A 423 2.85 -5.42 -14.55
N GLY A 424 1.99 -6.37 -14.94
CA GLY A 424 0.55 -6.31 -14.67
C GLY A 424 0.18 -6.89 -13.31
N LEU A 425 -0.99 -6.52 -12.79
CA LEU A 425 -1.54 -7.08 -11.55
C LEU A 425 -2.01 -8.54 -11.73
N ILE A 426 -2.46 -8.87 -12.93
CA ILE A 426 -2.94 -10.19 -13.32
C ILE A 426 -2.42 -10.51 -14.73
N GLY A 427 -1.96 -11.74 -14.93
CA GLY A 427 -1.69 -12.31 -16.24
C GLY A 427 -2.98 -12.75 -16.91
N ILE A 428 -3.23 -12.22 -18.11
CA ILE A 428 -4.38 -12.59 -18.94
C ILE A 428 -3.95 -13.68 -19.94
N PRO A 429 -4.75 -14.73 -20.17
CA PRO A 429 -4.44 -15.75 -21.16
C PRO A 429 -4.37 -15.17 -22.57
N MET A 430 -3.26 -15.40 -23.27
CA MET A 430 -3.08 -14.95 -24.65
C MET A 430 -3.57 -16.01 -25.63
N LYS A 431 -4.50 -15.61 -26.51
CA LYS A 431 -5.02 -16.50 -27.57
C LYS A 431 -4.00 -16.74 -28.68
N ASN A 432 -3.22 -15.73 -29.07
CA ASN A 432 -2.15 -15.83 -30.08
C ASN A 432 -1.20 -14.63 -29.96
N ILE A 433 0.07 -14.80 -30.33
CA ILE A 433 1.06 -13.70 -30.44
C ILE A 433 1.78 -13.85 -31.78
N THR A 434 1.70 -12.84 -32.64
CA THR A 434 2.35 -12.82 -33.96
C THR A 434 3.28 -11.62 -34.07
N ILE A 435 4.47 -11.82 -34.63
CA ILE A 435 5.40 -10.75 -35.01
C ILE A 435 5.66 -10.93 -36.49
N GLU A 436 5.22 -9.97 -37.31
CA GLU A 436 5.42 -9.98 -38.76
C GLU A 436 6.38 -8.87 -39.16
N ARG A 437 7.30 -9.20 -40.07
CA ARG A 437 8.17 -8.19 -40.66
C ARG A 437 7.38 -7.47 -41.75
N LEU A 438 7.09 -6.20 -41.54
CA LEU A 438 6.55 -5.34 -42.59
C LEU A 438 7.65 -5.11 -43.62
N THR A 439 7.51 -5.70 -44.81
CA THR A 439 8.31 -5.33 -45.97
C THR A 439 7.81 -3.99 -46.50
N SER A 440 8.74 -3.08 -46.77
CA SER A 440 8.52 -1.78 -47.39
C SER A 440 7.89 -1.87 -48.78
#